data_AF-A0A417YX44-F1
#
_entry.id   AF-A0A417YX44-F1
#
_cell.length_a   1.000
_cell.length_b   1.000
_cell.length_c   1.000
_cell.angle_alpha   90.00
_cell.angle_beta   90.00
_cell.angle_gamma   90.00
#
_symmetry.space_group_name_H-M   'P 1'
#
loop_
_entity.id
_entity.type
_entity.pdbx_description
1 polymer ?
#
loop_
_entity_poly.entity_id
_entity_poly.type
_entity_poly.pdbx_seq_one_letter_code
_entity_poly.pdbx_strand_id
1 'polypeptide(L)'
;MNLKLVKLTRDNWEECAALSGQDNQKGYMAPNLYSIAEVQFLEHFEALGIHDGEKMVGFALAGLDSDDHNYWIYRFMIDKGSQGKGNGEMGKRDSLHWSIG
;
A
#
# COMPACT_ATOMS: atom_id res chain seq x y z
N MET A 1 -2.45 15.74 9.08
CA MET A 1 -2.02 14.48 8.46
C MET A 1 -0.64 14.69 7.91
N ASN A 2 0.31 13.86 8.35
CA ASN A 2 1.67 13.84 7.84
C ASN A 2 1.91 12.44 7.29
N LEU A 3 1.41 12.22 6.07
CA LEU A 3 1.47 10.92 5.43
C LEU A 3 2.88 10.66 4.89
N LYS A 4 3.43 9.50 5.22
CA LYS A 4 4.74 9.06 4.74
C LYS A 4 4.67 7.63 4.24
N LEU A 5 5.37 7.37 3.14
CA LEU A 5 5.68 6.03 2.69
C LEU A 5 6.97 5.58 3.37
N VAL A 6 6.91 4.43 4.03
CA VAL A 6 8.05 3.84 4.74
C VAL A 6 8.24 2.43 4.21
N LYS A 7 9.45 2.10 3.78
CA LYS A 7 9.76 0.75 3.29
C LYS A 7 9.46 -0.28 4.36
N LEU A 8 8.86 -1.40 3.97
CA LEU A 8 8.70 -2.53 4.87
C LEU A 8 10.06 -3.18 5.16
N THR A 9 10.30 -3.45 6.43
CA THR A 9 11.50 -4.07 6.97
C THR A 9 11.10 -5.18 7.93
N ARG A 10 12.11 -5.86 8.49
CA ARG A 10 11.91 -6.84 9.58
C ARG A 10 11.17 -6.23 10.78
N ASP A 11 11.26 -4.93 11.00
CA ASP A 11 10.78 -4.30 12.23
C ASP A 11 9.31 -3.85 12.13
N ASN A 12 8.75 -3.72 10.92
CA ASN A 12 7.39 -3.17 10.72
C ASN A 12 6.46 -4.05 9.86
N TRP A 13 6.94 -5.18 9.30
CA TRP A 13 6.11 -6.02 8.43
C TRP A 13 4.93 -6.68 9.17
N GLU A 14 5.06 -6.98 10.47
CA GLU A 14 3.97 -7.57 11.27
C GLU A 14 2.81 -6.59 11.47
N GLU A 15 3.11 -5.31 11.71
CA GLU A 15 2.10 -4.25 11.78
C GLU A 15 1.33 -4.17 10.45
N CYS A 16 2.06 -4.24 9.32
CA CYS A 16 1.47 -4.27 8.00
C CYS A 16 0.60 -5.52 7.77
N ALA A 17 1.05 -6.69 8.21
CA ALA A 17 0.31 -7.94 8.08
C ALA A 17 -1.00 -7.95 8.88
N ALA A 18 -1.04 -7.24 10.00
CA ALA A 18 -2.21 -7.14 10.88
C ALA A 18 -3.26 -6.13 10.39
N LEU A 19 -2.91 -5.22 9.47
CA LEU A 19 -3.87 -4.26 8.92
C LEU A 19 -5.06 -4.99 8.28
N SER A 20 -6.26 -4.53 8.61
CA SER A 20 -7.49 -5.14 8.12
C SER A 20 -8.23 -4.15 7.24
N GLY A 21 -8.39 -4.50 5.96
CA GLY A 21 -9.28 -3.78 5.04
C GLY A 21 -10.75 -3.84 5.50
N GLN A 22 -11.64 -3.18 4.77
CA GLN A 22 -13.08 -3.32 5.02
C GLN A 22 -13.53 -4.79 4.88
N ASP A 23 -14.52 -5.21 5.67
CA ASP A 23 -15.03 -6.60 5.67
C ASP A 23 -15.52 -7.07 4.29
N ASN A 24 -15.88 -6.14 3.39
CA ASN A 24 -16.29 -6.41 2.02
C ASN A 24 -15.14 -6.80 1.07
N GLN A 25 -13.86 -6.61 1.45
CA GLN A 25 -12.69 -6.95 0.63
C GLN A 25 -12.06 -8.30 0.97
N LYS A 26 -12.57 -9.02 1.99
CA LYS A 26 -12.06 -10.32 2.45
C LYS A 26 -12.06 -11.44 1.38
N GLY A 27 -12.84 -11.29 0.31
CA GLY A 27 -12.93 -12.29 -0.77
C GLY A 27 -12.08 -12.00 -2.01
N TYR A 28 -11.57 -10.77 -2.18
CA TYR A 28 -10.95 -10.33 -3.45
C TYR A 28 -9.56 -9.70 -3.30
N MET A 29 -9.17 -9.34 -2.08
CA MET A 29 -7.85 -8.75 -1.83
C MET A 29 -6.95 -9.81 -1.21
N ALA A 30 -5.83 -10.09 -1.88
CA ALA A 30 -4.80 -10.92 -1.28
C ALA A 30 -4.40 -10.29 0.06
N PRO A 31 -4.29 -11.05 1.16
CA PRO A 31 -3.82 -10.52 2.43
C PRO A 31 -2.51 -9.77 2.24
N ASN A 32 -2.23 -8.73 3.02
CA ASN A 32 -0.95 -8.00 2.92
C ASN A 32 0.26 -8.94 3.01
N LEU A 33 0.14 -10.04 3.77
CA LEU A 33 1.13 -11.12 3.81
C LEU A 33 1.46 -11.72 2.44
N TYR A 34 0.44 -11.95 1.60
CA TYR A 34 0.65 -12.43 0.25
C TYR A 34 1.41 -11.39 -0.57
N SER A 35 1.05 -10.10 -0.47
CA SER A 35 1.76 -9.02 -1.17
C SER A 35 3.21 -8.84 -0.72
N ILE A 36 3.48 -9.04 0.57
CA ILE A 36 4.84 -9.04 1.15
C ILE A 36 5.67 -10.22 0.60
N ALA A 37 5.04 -11.37 0.37
CA ALA A 37 5.71 -12.49 -0.29
C ALA A 37 5.87 -12.26 -1.80
N GLU A 38 4.85 -11.72 -2.47
CA GLU A 38 4.80 -11.48 -3.91
C GLU A 38 5.88 -10.50 -4.37
N VAL A 39 6.14 -9.43 -3.61
CA VAL A 39 7.17 -8.44 -3.98
C VAL A 39 8.57 -9.04 -4.11
N GLN A 40 8.84 -10.18 -3.49
CA GLN A 40 10.14 -10.87 -3.64
C GLN A 40 10.36 -11.41 -5.07
N PHE A 41 9.30 -11.49 -5.87
CA PHE A 41 9.31 -11.98 -7.25
C PHE A 41 9.03 -10.88 -8.27
N LEU A 42 8.83 -9.63 -7.83
CA LEU A 42 8.59 -8.48 -8.69
C LEU A 42 9.85 -7.60 -8.73
N GLU A 43 10.56 -7.60 -9.86
CA GLU A 43 11.72 -6.73 -10.04
C GLU A 43 11.30 -5.25 -9.96
N HIS A 44 12.09 -4.42 -9.27
CA HIS A 44 11.88 -2.98 -9.13
C HIS A 44 10.62 -2.54 -8.36
N PHE A 45 9.88 -3.46 -7.75
CA PHE A 45 8.78 -3.15 -6.83
C PHE A 45 9.21 -3.16 -5.37
N GLU A 46 8.56 -2.31 -4.58
CA GLU A 46 8.74 -2.19 -3.14
C GLU A 46 7.41 -2.25 -2.40
N ALA A 47 7.43 -2.95 -1.27
CA ALA A 47 6.34 -2.97 -0.31
C ALA A 47 6.54 -1.85 0.71
N LEU A 48 5.53 -0.99 0.86
CA LEU A 48 5.57 0.26 1.62
C LEU A 48 4.43 0.31 2.62
N GLY A 49 4.73 0.64 3.88
CA GLY A 49 3.76 1.06 4.87
C GLY A 49 3.37 2.52 4.66
N ILE A 50 2.08 2.84 4.78
CA ILE A 50 1.58 4.21 4.78
C ILE A 50 1.40 4.63 6.24
N HIS A 51 2.16 5.62 6.71
CA HIS A 51 2.13 6.08 8.09
C HIS A 51 1.48 7.47 8.19
N ASP A 52 0.67 7.70 9.23
CA ASP A 52 0.27 9.05 9.69
C ASP A 52 0.91 9.29 11.06
N GLY A 53 2.01 10.06 11.07
CA GLY A 53 2.88 10.13 12.24
C GLY A 53 3.63 8.81 12.46
N GLU A 54 3.52 8.24 13.66
CA GLU A 54 4.19 6.97 14.01
C GLU A 54 3.35 5.73 13.69
N LYS A 55 2.05 5.90 13.44
CA LYS A 55 1.12 4.78 13.23
C LYS A 55 1.04 4.37 11.77
N MET A 56 1.16 3.08 11.46
CA MET A 56 0.83 2.56 10.14
C MET A 56 -0.70 2.54 9.96
N VAL A 57 -1.16 3.16 8.89
CA VAL A 57 -2.58 3.32 8.54
C VAL A 57 -2.93 2.68 7.21
N GLY A 58 -1.96 2.09 6.51
CA GLY A 58 -2.17 1.47 5.21
C GLY A 58 -0.94 0.80 4.63
N PHE A 59 -1.09 0.31 3.42
CA PHE A 59 -0.11 -0.46 2.66
C PHE A 59 -0.14 -0.05 1.19
N ALA A 60 1.02 0.02 0.56
CA ALA A 60 1.18 0.14 -0.88
C ALA A 60 2.24 -0.84 -1.39
N LEU A 61 2.01 -1.38 -2.59
CA LEU A 61 3.02 -2.08 -3.39
C LEU A 61 3.22 -1.25 -4.65
N ALA A 62 4.41 -0.68 -4.82
CA ALA A 62 4.68 0.22 -5.94
C ALA A 62 6.10 0.07 -6.46
N GLY A 63 6.31 0.32 -7.74
CA GLY A 63 7.59 0.07 -8.41
C GLY A 63 7.63 0.61 -9.82
N LEU A 64 8.82 0.61 -10.41
CA LEU A 64 9.01 0.85 -11.84
C LEU A 64 8.68 -0.43 -12.59
N ASP A 65 7.74 -0.38 -13.52
CA ASP A 65 7.44 -1.50 -14.42
C ASP A 65 8.49 -1.53 -15.54
N SER A 66 9.12 -2.69 -15.72
CA SER A 66 10.19 -2.91 -16.70
C SER A 66 9.70 -2.91 -18.15
N ASP A 67 8.42 -3.17 -18.38
CA ASP A 67 7.86 -3.31 -19.72
C ASP A 67 7.61 -1.93 -20.35
N ASP A 68 7.11 -0.97 -19.56
CA ASP A 68 6.74 0.37 -20.03
C ASP A 68 7.59 1.52 -19.45
N HIS A 69 8.47 1.22 -18.49
CA HIS A 69 9.30 2.20 -17.78
C HIS A 69 8.50 3.27 -17.02
N ASN A 70 7.24 3.00 -16.70
CA ASN A 70 6.42 3.82 -15.83
C ASN A 70 6.41 3.26 -14.42
N TYR A 71 6.18 4.11 -13.44
CA TYR A 71 5.96 3.63 -12.09
C TYR A 71 4.48 3.29 -11.88
N TRP A 72 4.21 2.21 -11.17
CA TRP A 72 2.87 1.73 -10.92
C TRP A 72 2.62 1.49 -9.44
N ILE A 73 1.39 1.78 -8.99
CA ILE A 73 0.89 1.34 -7.69
C ILE A 73 0.09 0.06 -7.95
N TYR A 74 0.71 -1.07 -7.69
CA TYR A 74 0.11 -2.39 -7.94
C TYR A 74 -0.91 -2.76 -6.86
N ARG A 75 -0.68 -2.33 -5.62
CA ARG A 75 -1.64 -2.50 -4.51
C ARG A 75 -1.68 -1.25 -3.67
N PHE A 76 -2.87 -0.92 -3.20
CA PHE A 76 -3.10 0.21 -2.29
C PHE A 76 -4.23 -0.14 -1.33
N MET A 77 -3.99 0.02 -0.03
CA MET A 77 -4.95 -0.28 1.02
C MET A 77 -4.78 0.69 2.19
N ILE A 78 -5.89 1.18 2.73
CA ILE A 78 -5.93 1.96 3.98
C ILE A 78 -6.74 1.15 5.00
N ASP A 79 -6.21 1.00 6.21
CA ASP A 79 -6.82 0.22 7.28
C ASP A 79 -8.21 0.74 7.63
N LYS A 80 -9.16 -0.18 7.85
CA LYS A 80 -10.57 0.15 8.11
C LYS A 80 -10.75 1.10 9.30
N GLY A 81 -9.95 0.95 10.36
CA GLY A 81 -9.99 1.83 11.53
C GLY A 81 -9.50 3.26 11.26
N SER A 82 -8.89 3.48 10.10
CA SER A 82 -8.32 4.75 9.64
C SER A 82 -9.04 5.32 8.40
N GLN A 83 -10.11 4.68 7.93
CA GLN A 83 -10.96 5.16 6.82
C GLN A 83 -12.02 6.18 7.30
N GLY A 84 -12.59 6.96 6.38
CA GLY A 84 -13.62 7.96 6.70
C GLY A 84 -13.10 9.30 7.24
N LYS A 85 -11.78 9.44 7.38
CA LYS A 85 -11.09 10.71 7.74
C LYS A 85 -10.54 11.49 6.53
N GLY A 86 -10.97 11.15 5.31
CA GLY A 86 -10.42 11.70 4.04
C GLY A 86 -9.32 10.86 3.37
N ASN A 87 -8.86 9.79 4.02
CA ASN A 87 -7.71 8.99 3.56
C ASN A 87 -7.98 8.14 2.30
N GLY A 88 -9.22 7.66 2.13
CA GLY A 88 -9.60 6.84 0.96
C GLY A 88 -9.74 7.65 -0.34
N GLU A 89 -10.13 8.92 -0.25
CA GLU A 89 -10.21 9.85 -1.39
C GLU A 89 -8.80 10.31 -1.84
N MET A 90 -7.87 10.44 -0.89
CA MET A 90 -6.47 10.80 -1.17
C MET A 90 -5.72 9.67 -1.87
N GLY A 91 -5.90 8.44 -1.40
CA GLY A 91 -5.36 7.26 -2.08
C GLY A 91 -5.82 7.12 -3.52
N LYS A 92 -7.11 7.37 -3.79
CA LYS A 92 -7.65 7.38 -5.15
C LYS A 92 -7.13 8.56 -5.99
N ARG A 93 -7.05 9.77 -5.42
CA ARG A 93 -6.55 10.96 -6.12
C ARG A 93 -5.07 10.88 -6.48
N ASP A 94 -4.23 10.35 -5.59
CA ASP A 94 -2.79 10.19 -5.86
C ASP A 94 -2.51 9.04 -6.84
N SER A 95 -3.29 7.95 -6.77
CA SER A 95 -3.21 6.86 -7.77
C SER A 95 -3.58 7.36 -9.18
N LEU A 96 -4.57 8.24 -9.30
CA LEU A 96 -4.98 8.83 -10.58
C LEU A 96 -3.99 9.88 -11.13
N HIS A 97 -3.26 10.60 -10.28
CA HIS A 97 -2.25 11.56 -10.73
C HIS A 97 -0.97 10.89 -11.24
N TRP A 98 -0.67 9.69 -10.76
CA TRP A 98 0.55 8.97 -11.13
C TRP A 98 0.41 8.18 -12.45
N SER A 99 -0.81 7.81 -12.83
CA SER A 99 -1.11 7.12 -14.10
C SER A 99 -1.18 8.03 -15.33
N ILE A 100 -0.80 9.31 -15.21
CA ILE A 100 -0.80 10.32 -16.30
C ILE A 100 0.56 11.00 -16.50
N GLY A 101 1.65 10.34 -16.09
CA GLY A 101 3.02 10.72 -16.44
C GLY A 101 3.50 10.05 -17.72
#